data_AF-J9EL84-F1
#
_entry.id   AF-J9EL84-F1
#
_cell.length_a   1.000
_cell.length_b   1.000
_cell.length_c   1.000
_cell.angle_alpha   90.00
_cell.angle_beta   90.00
_cell.angle_gamma   90.00
#
_symmetry.space_group_name_H-M   'P 1'
#
loop_
_entity.id
_entity.type
_entity.pdbx_description
1 polymer ?
#
loop_
_entity_poly.entity_id
_entity_poly.type
_entity_poly.pdbx_seq_one_letter_code
_entity_poly.pdbx_strand_id
1 'polypeptide(L)'
;MEQFLERYTKERTRQDYRFWVMAKMMQPLTDTLIERLSQLPSNRALAETSDWLQTNFQLSTVRANASSLLVYLATHAGMLNDPNALQECIQRELSQ
;
A
#
# COMPACT_ATOMS: atom_id res chain seq x y z
N MET A 1 -10.94 5.29 -8.16
CA MET A 1 -10.57 4.23 -7.19
C MET A 1 -9.38 4.68 -6.35
N GLU A 2 -8.36 5.25 -6.98
CA GLU A 2 -7.18 5.85 -6.31
C GLU A 2 -7.54 6.88 -5.22
N GLN A 3 -8.37 7.88 -5.53
CA GLN A 3 -8.81 8.88 -4.52
C GLN A 3 -9.53 8.26 -3.31
N PHE A 4 -10.29 7.18 -3.52
CA PHE A 4 -10.95 6.46 -2.44
C PHE A 4 -9.91 5.77 -1.54
N LEU A 5 -8.94 5.09 -2.14
CA LEU A 5 -7.89 4.38 -1.40
C LEU A 5 -6.97 5.33 -0.65
N GLU A 6 -6.65 6.47 -1.24
CA GLU A 6 -5.89 7.53 -0.58
C GLU A 6 -6.64 8.05 0.66
N ARG A 7 -7.91 8.40 0.49
CA ARG A 7 -8.77 8.85 1.61
C ARG A 7 -8.89 7.77 2.69
N TYR A 8 -9.15 6.52 2.29
CA TYR A 8 -9.26 5.40 3.21
C TYR A 8 -7.96 5.18 3.98
N THR A 9 -6.81 5.27 3.31
CA THR A 9 -5.50 5.17 3.95
C THR A 9 -5.28 6.31 4.93
N LYS A 10 -5.58 7.56 4.55
CA LYS A 10 -5.52 8.73 5.45
C LYS A 10 -6.39 8.53 6.70
N GLU A 11 -7.64 8.09 6.53
CA GLU A 11 -8.59 7.87 7.64
C GLU A 11 -8.13 6.74 8.58
N ARG A 12 -7.71 5.59 8.04
CA ARG A 12 -7.25 4.45 8.84
C ARG A 12 -5.93 4.71 9.54
N THR A 13 -5.01 5.42 8.90
CA THR A 13 -3.71 5.75 9.50
C THR A 13 -3.84 6.65 10.72
N ARG A 14 -4.87 7.53 10.77
CA ARG A 14 -5.16 8.34 11.96
C ARG A 14 -5.58 7.51 13.17
N GLN A 15 -6.18 6.33 12.94
CA GLN A 15 -6.58 5.40 14.00
C GLN A 15 -5.41 4.49 14.42
N ASP A 16 -4.63 4.03 13.45
CA ASP A 16 -3.44 3.21 13.66
C ASP A 16 -2.40 3.53 12.58
N TYR A 17 -1.30 4.18 12.98
CA TYR A 17 -0.29 4.62 12.01
C TYR A 17 0.36 3.46 11.25
N ARG A 18 0.36 2.24 11.82
CA ARG A 18 0.91 1.04 11.18
C ARG A 18 0.12 0.61 9.95
N PHE A 19 -1.14 1.05 9.84
CA PHE A 19 -1.95 0.83 8.64
C PHE A 19 -1.27 1.42 7.39
N TRP A 20 -0.62 2.58 7.52
CA TRP A 20 0.09 3.19 6.39
C TRP A 20 1.21 2.31 5.85
N VAL A 21 1.95 1.65 6.74
CA VAL A 21 3.03 0.72 6.35
C VAL A 21 2.46 -0.42 5.50
N MET A 22 1.34 -1.00 5.94
CA MET A 22 0.63 -2.03 5.16
C MET A 22 0.11 -1.48 3.83
N ALA A 23 -0.51 -0.30 3.82
CA ALA A 23 -1.03 0.32 2.60
C ALA A 23 0.07 0.61 1.58
N LYS A 24 1.21 1.17 2.02
CA LYS A 24 2.37 1.46 1.18
C LYS A 24 3.01 0.18 0.62
N MET A 25 3.10 -0.88 1.44
CA MET A 25 3.59 -2.20 1.00
C MET A 25 2.69 -2.83 -0.07
N MET A 26 1.38 -2.63 0.08
CA MET A 26 0.37 -3.20 -0.82
C MET A 26 0.10 -2.34 -2.06
N GLN A 27 0.64 -1.12 -2.13
CA GLN A 27 0.37 -0.17 -3.20
C GLN A 27 0.67 -0.75 -4.60
N PRO A 28 1.83 -1.37 -4.89
CA PRO A 28 2.11 -1.90 -6.24
C PRO A 28 1.10 -2.97 -6.69
N LEU A 29 0.64 -3.79 -5.75
CA LEU A 29 -0.39 -4.82 -5.98
C LEU A 29 -1.77 -4.19 -6.21
N THR A 30 -2.05 -3.11 -5.47
CA THR A 30 -3.32 -2.39 -5.61
C THR A 30 -3.39 -1.65 -6.94
N ASP A 31 -2.30 -1.00 -7.37
CA ASP A 31 -2.21 -0.27 -8.63
C ASP A 31 -2.44 -1.19 -9.84
N THR A 32 -1.77 -2.35 -9.86
CA THR A 32 -1.93 -3.35 -10.93
C THR A 32 -3.33 -3.98 -10.95
N LEU A 33 -3.97 -4.16 -9.79
CA LEU A 33 -5.36 -4.59 -9.72
C LEU A 33 -6.32 -3.50 -10.26
N ILE A 34 -6.12 -2.23 -9.88
CA ILE A 34 -6.92 -1.10 -10.39
C ILE A 34 -6.80 -1.00 -11.91
N GLU A 35 -5.59 -1.10 -12.44
CA GLU A 35 -5.34 -1.06 -13.88
C GLU A 35 -6.14 -2.16 -14.59
N ARG A 36 -6.07 -3.41 -14.11
CA ARG A 36 -6.84 -4.52 -14.67
C ARG A 36 -8.34 -4.27 -14.59
N LEU A 37 -8.85 -3.82 -13.43
CA LEU A 37 -10.28 -3.59 -13.23
C LEU A 37 -10.82 -2.39 -14.01
N SER A 38 -10.00 -1.38 -14.27
CA SER A 38 -10.39 -0.17 -15.01
C SER A 38 -10.83 -0.45 -16.46
N GLN A 39 -10.38 -1.57 -17.02
CA GLN A 39 -10.65 -1.98 -18.40
C GLN A 39 -11.88 -2.91 -18.51
N LEU A 40 -12.50 -3.27 -17.38
CA LEU A 40 -13.52 -4.30 -17.30
C LEU A 40 -14.92 -3.73 -16.99
N PRO A 41 -15.99 -4.35 -17.53
CA PRO A 41 -17.33 -4.04 -17.09
C PRO A 41 -17.54 -4.49 -15.63
N SER A 42 -18.37 -3.73 -14.90
CA SER A 42 -18.57 -3.91 -13.45
C SER A 42 -19.04 -5.32 -13.05
N ASN A 43 -19.80 -6.01 -13.92
CA ASN A 43 -20.29 -7.36 -13.69
C ASN A 43 -19.19 -8.44 -13.68
N ARG A 44 -17.98 -8.14 -14.21
CA ARG A 44 -16.84 -9.06 -14.19
C ARG A 44 -15.82 -8.76 -13.10
N ALA A 45 -15.92 -7.61 -12.44
CA ALA A 45 -14.91 -7.14 -11.50
C ALA A 45 -14.59 -8.15 -10.38
N LEU A 46 -15.61 -8.83 -9.84
CA LEU A 46 -15.40 -9.81 -8.76
C LEU A 46 -14.62 -11.05 -9.23
N ALA A 47 -15.02 -11.64 -10.36
CA ALA A 47 -14.36 -12.82 -10.91
C ALA A 47 -12.90 -12.52 -11.27
N GLU A 48 -12.68 -11.35 -11.89
CA GLU A 48 -11.36 -10.89 -12.31
C GLU A 48 -10.46 -10.53 -11.12
N THR A 49 -11.04 -9.97 -10.04
CA THR A 49 -10.31 -9.76 -8.79
C THR A 49 -9.84 -11.10 -8.19
N SER A 50 -10.72 -12.11 -8.18
CA SER A 50 -10.39 -13.45 -7.67
C SER A 50 -9.27 -14.10 -8.47
N ASP A 51 -9.35 -14.08 -9.80
CA ASP A 51 -8.31 -14.61 -10.69
C ASP A 51 -6.98 -13.86 -10.52
N TRP A 52 -7.05 -12.53 -10.46
CA TRP A 52 -5.87 -11.70 -10.27
C TRP A 52 -5.18 -12.00 -8.93
N LEU A 53 -5.94 -12.14 -7.84
CA LEU A 53 -5.39 -12.47 -6.52
C LEU A 53 -4.66 -13.81 -6.54
N GLN A 54 -5.23 -14.83 -7.15
CA GLN A 54 -4.60 -16.16 -7.24
C GLN A 54 -3.28 -16.12 -8.01
N THR A 55 -3.15 -15.24 -8.99
CA THR A 55 -1.96 -15.16 -9.84
C THR A 55 -0.90 -14.23 -9.25
N ASN A 56 -1.30 -13.08 -8.70
CA ASN A 56 -0.40 -11.97 -8.39
C ASN A 56 -0.14 -11.79 -6.90
N PHE A 57 -1.05 -12.24 -6.03
CA PHE A 57 -0.91 -12.12 -4.58
C PHE A 57 -0.10 -13.29 -3.99
N GLN A 58 1.11 -13.45 -4.49
CA GLN A 58 2.05 -14.49 -4.06
C GLN A 58 2.92 -13.99 -2.91
N LEU A 59 3.30 -14.90 -2.02
CA LEU A 59 4.16 -14.59 -0.87
C LEU A 59 5.51 -13.99 -1.29
N SER A 60 6.07 -14.43 -2.41
CA SER A 60 7.29 -13.87 -3.00
C SER A 60 7.13 -12.39 -3.35
N THR A 61 6.02 -12.02 -3.99
CA THR A 61 5.71 -10.64 -4.36
C THR A 61 5.54 -9.76 -3.12
N VAL A 62 4.78 -10.23 -2.13
CA VAL A 62 4.56 -9.49 -0.88
C VAL A 62 5.89 -9.28 -0.13
N ARG A 63 6.76 -10.30 -0.07
CA ARG A 63 8.09 -10.18 0.55
C ARG A 63 8.99 -9.18 -0.18
N ALA A 64 8.96 -9.18 -1.51
CA ALA A 64 9.71 -8.21 -2.30
C ALA A 64 9.26 -6.77 -1.99
N ASN A 65 7.94 -6.53 -1.96
CA ASN A 65 7.39 -5.22 -1.60
C ASN A 65 7.76 -4.81 -0.18
N ALA A 66 7.69 -5.74 0.79
CA ALA A 66 8.10 -5.48 2.16
C ALA A 66 9.59 -5.08 2.24
N SER A 67 10.46 -5.79 1.52
CA SER A 67 11.90 -5.46 1.47
C SER A 67 12.13 -4.08 0.87
N SER A 68 11.47 -3.76 -0.24
CA SER A 68 11.57 -2.43 -0.87
C SER A 68 11.11 -1.32 0.07
N LEU A 69 10.02 -1.56 0.82
CA LEU A 69 9.54 -0.60 1.81
C LEU A 69 10.51 -0.43 2.98
N LEU A 70 11.10 -1.51 3.48
CA LEU A 70 12.11 -1.42 4.55
C LEU A 70 13.33 -0.62 4.10
N VAL A 71 13.79 -0.82 2.85
CA VAL A 71 14.87 0.00 2.27
C VAL A 71 14.46 1.46 2.19
N TYR A 72 13.25 1.76 1.71
CA TYR A 72 12.71 3.12 1.66
C TYR A 72 12.69 3.78 3.04
N LEU A 73 12.15 3.10 4.05
CA LEU A 73 12.06 3.62 5.41
C LEU A 73 13.44 3.82 6.04
N ALA A 74 14.37 2.89 5.84
CA ALA A 74 15.74 3.02 6.34
C ALA A 74 16.47 4.24 5.73
N THR A 75 16.17 4.57 4.48
CA THR A 75 16.81 5.69 3.76
C THR A 75 16.14 7.03 4.00
N HIS A 76 14.81 7.09 4.12
CA HIS A 76 14.04 8.34 4.11
C HIS A 76 13.39 8.68 5.47
N ALA A 77 13.13 7.68 6.31
CA ALA A 77 12.37 7.87 7.54
C ALA A 77 13.23 7.99 8.80
N GLY A 78 14.58 7.88 8.71
CA GLY A 78 15.47 8.07 9.87
C GLY A 78 15.32 7.03 11.00
N MET A 79 14.55 5.96 10.77
CA MET A 79 14.13 5.00 11.80
C MET A 79 15.28 4.24 12.48
N LEU A 80 16.45 4.18 11.85
CA LEU A 80 17.63 3.53 12.43
C LEU A 80 18.25 4.35 13.57
N ASN A 81 17.92 5.65 13.65
CA ASN A 81 18.51 6.58 14.61
C ASN A 81 17.50 7.13 15.63
N ASP A 82 16.20 7.09 15.32
CA ASP A 82 15.13 7.56 16.21
C ASP A 82 13.88 6.67 16.09
N PRO A 83 13.40 6.08 17.21
CA PRO A 83 12.20 5.26 17.22
C PRO A 83 10.91 6.01 16.86
N ASN A 84 10.85 7.33 16.97
CA ASN A 84 9.67 8.14 16.62
C ASN A 84 9.64 8.56 15.14
N ALA A 85 10.76 8.45 14.43
CA ALA A 85 10.91 9.01 13.09
C ALA A 85 10.01 8.35 12.04
N LEU A 86 9.55 7.10 12.28
CA LEU A 86 8.52 6.47 11.45
C LEU A 86 7.21 7.25 11.49
N GLN A 87 6.73 7.61 12.69
CA GLN A 87 5.47 8.31 12.86
C GLN A 87 5.54 9.70 12.22
N GLU A 88 6.66 10.40 12.39
CA GLU A 88 6.91 11.70 11.75
C GLU A 88 6.99 11.62 10.23
N CYS A 89 7.63 10.58 9.69
CA CYS A 89 7.67 10.31 8.25
C CYS A 89 6.25 10.11 7.70
N ILE A 90 5.44 9.27 8.36
CA ILE A 90 4.06 9.02 7.97
C ILE A 90 3.23 10.30 8.02
N GLN A 91 3.37 11.10 9.08
CA GLN A 91 2.66 12.38 9.18
C GLN A 91 3.01 13.31 8.01
N ARG A 92 4.29 13.42 7.65
CA ARG A 92 4.73 14.21 6.49
C ARG A 92 4.12 13.72 5.18
N GLU A 93 4.12 12.40 4.94
CA GLU A 93 3.53 11.79 3.73
C GLU A 93 2.01 12.01 3.64
N LEU A 94 1.30 12.05 4.77
CA LEU A 94 -0.14 12.29 4.79
C LEU A 94 -0.54 13.76 4.68
N SER A 95 0.39 14.68 4.96
CA SER A 95 0.20 16.13 4.84
C SER A 95 0.47 16.66 3.43
N GLN A 96 1.07 15.84 2.56
CA GLN A 96 1.18 16.08 1.12
C GLN A 96 -0.13 15.72 0.40
#